data_AF-W2ISW2-F1
#
_entry.id   AF-W2ISW2-F1
#
_cell.length_a   1.000
_cell.length_b   1.000
_cell.length_c   1.000
_cell.angle_alpha   90.00
_cell.angle_beta   90.00
_cell.angle_gamma   90.00
#
_symmetry.space_group_name_H-M   'P 1'
#
loop_
_entity.id
_entity.type
_entity.pdbx_description
1 polymer ?
#
loop_
_entity_poly.entity_id
_entity_poly.type
_entity_poly.pdbx_seq_one_letter_code
_entity_poly.pdbx_strand_id
1 'polypeptide(L)'
;MPKSFLNLRARDYTKLFSKHLYLVMPDSGAKVLTTATFNPKVVKAEYAVRGALVLRSNEYENRLANGDKSLPFDKVIPCNIGNPQVLKQEPIEFHRQVLALVNVPGLVDQPEAQKLFQPDAIARAKFYI
;
A
#
# COMPACT_ATOMS: atom_id res chain seq x y z
N MET A 1 -44.63 -7.19 -0.77
CA MET A 1 -44.62 -5.93 -1.55
C MET A 1 -44.97 -4.79 -0.60
N PRO A 2 -44.51 -3.53 -0.78
CA PRO A 2 -43.85 -2.86 -1.93
C PRO A 2 -42.35 -2.55 -1.67
N LYS A 3 -41.41 -2.46 -2.63
CA LYS A 3 -41.20 -1.64 -3.86
C LYS A 3 -40.86 -0.14 -3.61
N SER A 4 -39.80 0.31 -4.31
CA SER A 4 -39.12 1.62 -4.31
C SER A 4 -38.20 1.81 -3.09
N PHE A 5 -36.90 2.12 -3.23
CA PHE A 5 -36.36 3.34 -3.82
C PHE A 5 -35.03 3.10 -4.57
N LEU A 6 -35.04 3.35 -5.88
CA LEU A 6 -33.87 3.86 -6.60
C LEU A 6 -33.64 5.34 -6.21
N ASN A 7 -32.43 5.84 -6.47
CA ASN A 7 -31.90 7.21 -6.36
C ASN A 7 -31.21 7.61 -5.04
N LEU A 8 -30.00 7.10 -4.82
CA LEU A 8 -28.97 7.88 -4.13
C LEU A 8 -28.33 8.86 -5.15
N ARG A 9 -28.98 10.01 -5.31
CA ARG A 9 -28.40 11.21 -5.94
C ARG A 9 -27.12 11.59 -5.21
N ALA A 10 -26.10 11.97 -5.96
CA ALA A 10 -24.86 12.57 -5.46
C ALA A 10 -25.17 13.60 -4.37
N ARG A 11 -24.70 13.35 -3.15
CA ARG A 11 -24.78 14.33 -2.07
C ARG A 11 -23.67 15.34 -2.30
N ASP A 12 -24.05 16.57 -2.59
CA ASP A 12 -23.17 17.74 -2.62
C ASP A 12 -22.44 17.88 -1.28
N TYR A 13 -21.16 17.50 -1.25
CA TYR A 13 -20.27 17.59 -0.09
C TYR A 13 -19.89 19.04 0.28
N THR A 14 -20.35 20.04 -0.48
CA THR A 14 -20.02 21.46 -0.29
C THR A 14 -20.60 22.08 0.98
N LYS A 15 -21.54 21.43 1.67
CA LYS A 15 -22.15 21.97 2.90
C LYS A 15 -21.67 21.34 4.21
N LEU A 16 -20.71 20.40 4.18
CA LEU A 16 -20.15 19.79 5.41
C LEU A 16 -18.94 20.54 6.00
N PHE A 17 -18.42 21.57 5.31
CA PHE A 17 -17.18 22.25 5.68
C PHE A 17 -17.36 23.61 6.38
N SER A 18 -18.54 23.95 6.89
CA SER A 18 -18.81 25.35 7.25
C SER A 18 -18.70 25.74 8.74
N LYS A 19 -18.38 24.86 9.71
CA LYS A 19 -18.44 25.34 11.12
C LYS A 19 -17.29 25.08 12.10
N HIS A 20 -16.25 24.31 11.80
CA HIS A 20 -15.11 24.16 12.74
C HIS A 20 -13.77 23.94 12.04
N LEU A 21 -13.42 24.81 11.09
CA LEU A 21 -12.07 24.88 10.54
C LEU A 21 -11.38 26.08 11.16
N TYR A 22 -10.54 25.83 12.17
CA TYR A 22 -9.56 26.82 12.62
C TYR A 22 -8.61 27.08 11.45
N LEU A 23 -8.88 28.15 10.69
CA LEU A 23 -7.93 28.73 9.76
C LEU A 23 -6.77 29.29 10.60
N VAL A 24 -5.70 28.50 10.71
CA VAL A 24 -4.39 29.02 11.11
C VAL A 24 -4.02 30.04 10.04
N MET A 25 -4.03 31.33 10.41
CA MET A 25 -3.57 32.38 9.50
C MET A 25 -2.09 32.13 9.18
N PRO A 26 -1.66 32.19 7.91
CA PRO A 26 -0.26 32.03 7.59
C PRO A 26 0.51 33.24 8.12
N ASP A 27 1.48 32.98 8.98
CA ASP A 27 2.57 33.91 9.27
C ASP A 27 3.26 34.28 7.94
N SER A 28 3.65 35.54 7.78
CA SER A 28 4.37 36.07 6.61
C SER A 28 5.80 35.54 6.45
N GLY A 29 6.11 34.43 7.13
CA GLY A 29 7.34 33.66 6.98
C GLY A 29 7.33 32.76 5.75
N ALA A 30 8.51 32.33 5.33
CA ALA A 30 8.71 31.48 4.15
C ALA A 30 7.72 30.31 4.13
N LYS A 31 7.16 30.00 2.94
CA LYS A 31 6.22 28.89 2.69
C LYS A 31 6.91 27.53 2.86
N VAL A 32 7.33 27.22 4.08
CA VAL A 32 8.06 26.02 4.45
C VAL A 32 7.15 25.20 5.36
N LEU A 33 6.99 23.92 5.00
CA LEU A 33 6.27 22.97 5.85
C LEU A 33 7.10 22.70 7.11
N THR A 34 6.51 22.96 8.27
CA THR A 34 7.10 22.69 9.59
C THR A 34 6.08 21.92 10.41
N THR A 35 6.52 21.20 11.44
CA THR A 35 5.59 20.44 12.32
C THR A 35 4.52 21.33 12.95
N ALA A 36 4.79 22.63 13.13
CA ALA A 36 3.84 23.63 13.61
C ALA A 36 2.77 24.00 12.56
N THR A 37 3.06 23.87 11.27
CA THR A 37 2.11 24.17 10.18
C THR A 37 1.35 22.93 9.66
N PHE A 38 1.71 21.73 10.13
CA PHE A 38 0.98 20.49 9.83
C PHE A 38 -0.38 20.41 10.54
N ASN A 39 -1.31 19.64 9.96
CA ASN A 39 -2.55 19.28 10.63
C ASN A 39 -2.24 18.54 11.96
N PRO A 40 -2.67 19.05 13.12
CA PRO A 40 -2.38 18.43 14.41
C PRO A 40 -2.84 16.97 14.53
N LYS A 41 -3.86 16.56 13.77
CA LYS A 41 -4.33 15.17 13.75
C LYS A 41 -3.33 14.21 13.11
N VAL A 42 -2.58 14.68 12.11
CA VAL A 42 -1.51 13.89 11.46
C VAL A 42 -0.31 13.77 12.40
N VAL A 43 0.05 14.87 13.07
CA VAL A 43 1.15 14.89 14.04
C VAL A 43 0.89 13.94 15.21
N LYS A 44 -0.37 13.82 15.65
CA LYS A 44 -0.79 12.92 16.75
C LYS A 44 -1.10 11.48 16.29
N ALA A 45 -1.11 11.21 14.99
CA ALA A 45 -1.46 9.87 14.51
C ALA A 45 -0.30 8.91 14.71
N GLU A 46 -0.58 7.75 15.30
CA GLU A 46 0.41 6.69 15.53
C GLU A 46 0.08 5.46 14.69
N TYR A 47 1.10 4.90 14.05
CA TYR A 47 0.99 3.65 13.28
C TYR A 47 2.00 2.63 13.80
N ALA A 48 1.61 1.92 14.86
CA ALA A 48 2.49 1.02 15.61
C ALA A 48 3.13 -0.10 14.74
N VAL A 49 2.44 -0.52 13.67
CA VAL A 49 2.91 -1.57 12.75
C VAL A 49 4.23 -1.20 12.06
N ARG A 50 4.53 0.10 11.93
CA ARG A 50 5.82 0.63 11.44
C ARG A 50 6.41 1.67 12.41
N GLY A 51 6.20 1.47 13.70
CA GLY A 51 6.65 2.36 14.77
C GLY A 51 8.11 2.13 15.19
N ALA A 52 8.43 2.57 16.41
CA ALA A 52 9.79 2.55 16.95
C ALA A 52 10.48 1.17 16.94
N LEU A 53 9.73 0.10 17.15
CA LEU A 53 10.28 -1.27 17.15
C LEU A 53 10.83 -1.63 15.77
N VAL A 54 10.12 -1.27 14.69
CA VAL A 54 10.59 -1.50 13.31
C VAL A 54 11.81 -0.64 12.99
N LEU A 55 11.84 0.62 13.43
CA LEU A 55 13.02 1.48 13.26
C LEU A 55 14.25 0.89 13.94
N ARG A 56 14.09 0.37 15.17
CA ARG A 56 15.16 -0.30 15.91
C ARG A 56 15.59 -1.61 15.25
N SER A 57 14.64 -2.38 14.73
CA SER A 57 14.87 -3.59 13.94
C SER A 57 15.76 -3.30 12.73
N ASN A 58 15.46 -2.23 11.97
CA ASN A 58 16.25 -1.81 10.81
C ASN A 58 17.67 -1.35 11.20
N GLU A 59 17.82 -0.68 12.35
CA GLU A 59 19.15 -0.32 12.88
C GLU A 59 20.00 -1.57 13.15
N TYR A 60 19.41 -2.62 13.74
CA TYR A 60 20.11 -3.89 13.96
C TYR A 60 20.46 -4.60 12.65
N GLU A 61 19.56 -4.62 11.67
CA GLU A 61 19.87 -5.16 10.34
C GLU A 61 21.07 -4.45 9.69
N ASN A 62 21.11 -3.11 9.75
CA ASN A 62 22.23 -2.33 9.24
C ASN A 62 23.54 -2.63 9.99
N ARG A 63 23.49 -2.77 11.32
CA ARG A 63 24.66 -3.14 12.12
C ARG A 63 25.20 -4.51 11.75
N LEU A 64 24.31 -5.50 11.62
CA LEU A 64 24.67 -6.86 11.19
C LEU A 64 25.26 -6.87 9.78
N ALA A 65 24.68 -6.11 8.85
CA ALA A 65 25.20 -5.96 7.49
C ALA A 65 26.60 -5.33 7.45
N ASN A 66 26.90 -4.44 8.40
CA ASN A 66 28.24 -3.84 8.58
C ASN A 66 29.21 -4.72 9.38
N GLY A 67 28.82 -5.96 9.71
CA GLY A 67 29.70 -6.95 10.35
C GLY A 67 29.77 -6.83 11.88
N ASP A 68 28.81 -6.17 12.53
CA ASP A 68 28.74 -6.10 13.99
C ASP A 68 28.46 -7.49 14.59
N LYS A 69 29.43 -8.02 15.34
CA LYS A 69 29.35 -9.31 16.04
C LYS A 69 29.01 -9.19 17.53
N SER A 70 28.75 -7.97 18.02
CA SER A 70 28.40 -7.73 19.43
C SER A 70 26.96 -8.10 19.78
N LEU A 71 26.09 -8.24 18.76
CA LEU A 71 24.69 -8.60 18.96
C LEU A 71 24.56 -10.10 19.26
N PRO A 72 23.62 -10.51 20.14
CA PRO A 72 23.42 -11.91 20.51
C PRO A 72 22.67 -12.73 19.44
N PHE A 73 22.57 -12.22 18.21
CA PHE A 73 21.88 -12.82 17.07
C PHE A 73 22.58 -12.38 15.78
N ASP A 74 22.41 -13.16 14.72
CA ASP A 74 23.04 -12.96 13.41
C ASP A 74 22.07 -12.42 12.34
N LYS A 75 20.76 -12.49 12.61
CA LYS A 75 19.71 -11.98 11.74
C LYS A 75 18.53 -11.44 12.53
N VAL A 76 17.78 -10.58 11.86
CA VAL A 76 16.48 -10.10 12.31
C VAL A 76 15.40 -10.77 11.46
N ILE A 77 14.32 -11.23 12.08
CA ILE A 77 13.16 -11.81 11.39
C ILE A 77 11.95 -10.91 11.64
N PRO A 78 11.38 -10.28 10.59
CA PRO A 78 10.21 -9.42 10.76
C PRO A 78 8.96 -10.28 11.01
N CYS A 79 8.53 -10.35 12.26
CA CYS A 79 7.28 -11.00 12.69
C CYS A 79 6.16 -10.00 13.01
N ASN A 80 6.37 -8.71 12.70
CA ASN A 80 5.45 -7.62 13.05
C ASN A 80 4.37 -7.35 11.98
N ILE A 81 4.56 -7.83 10.75
CA ILE A 81 3.63 -7.64 9.63
C ILE A 81 3.36 -8.99 8.99
N GLY A 82 2.08 -9.25 8.67
CA GLY A 82 1.69 -10.38 7.84
C GLY A 82 2.12 -10.20 6.39
N ASN A 83 3.43 -10.36 6.13
CA ASN A 83 4.01 -10.40 4.79
C ASN A 83 4.70 -11.74 4.54
N PRO A 84 3.94 -12.79 4.17
CA PRO A 84 4.50 -14.12 3.96
C PRO A 84 5.57 -14.21 2.87
N GLN A 85 5.55 -13.33 1.87
CA GLN A 85 6.56 -13.36 0.80
C GLN A 85 7.95 -12.97 1.30
N VAL A 86 8.05 -12.06 2.29
CA VAL A 86 9.31 -11.76 2.99
C VAL A 86 9.84 -12.99 3.74
N LEU A 87 8.93 -13.87 4.18
CA LEU A 87 9.24 -15.15 4.80
C LEU A 87 9.33 -16.30 3.80
N LYS A 88 9.60 -16.00 2.51
CA LYS A 88 9.83 -16.97 1.43
C LYS A 88 8.61 -17.80 1.03
N GLN A 89 7.39 -17.31 1.26
CA GLN A 89 6.23 -17.89 0.59
C GLN A 89 6.34 -17.65 -0.92
N GLU A 90 6.36 -18.73 -1.70
CA GLU A 90 6.32 -18.65 -3.16
C GLU A 90 5.03 -17.97 -3.64
N PRO A 91 5.10 -17.07 -4.64
CA PRO A 91 3.91 -16.47 -5.20
C PRO A 91 3.00 -17.52 -5.84
N ILE A 92 1.69 -17.35 -5.70
CA ILE A 92 0.71 -18.20 -6.39
C ILE A 92 0.80 -17.93 -7.89
N GLU A 93 1.17 -18.97 -8.65
CA GLU A 93 1.51 -18.88 -10.07
C GLU A 93 0.35 -18.36 -10.93
N PHE A 94 -0.86 -18.89 -10.74
CA PHE A 94 -2.04 -18.47 -11.50
C PHE A 94 -2.25 -16.95 -11.46
N HIS A 95 -2.14 -16.33 -10.28
CA HIS A 95 -2.29 -14.88 -10.15
C HIS A 95 -1.17 -14.11 -10.85
N ARG A 96 0.08 -14.62 -10.79
CA ARG A 96 1.22 -14.01 -11.50
C ARG A 96 1.04 -14.08 -13.01
N GLN A 97 0.58 -15.21 -13.54
CA GLN A 97 0.31 -15.40 -14.96
C GLN A 97 -0.77 -14.43 -15.47
N VAL A 98 -1.90 -14.34 -14.75
CA VAL A 98 -2.98 -13.40 -15.11
C VAL A 98 -2.50 -11.94 -15.07
N LEU A 99 -1.77 -11.55 -14.02
CA LEU A 99 -1.23 -10.19 -13.91
C LEU A 99 -0.25 -9.85 -15.05
N ALA A 100 0.60 -10.79 -15.45
CA ALA A 100 1.52 -10.59 -16.56
C ALA A 100 0.78 -10.33 -17.88
N LEU A 101 -0.27 -11.11 -18.16
CA LEU A 101 -1.09 -10.98 -19.37
C LEU A 101 -1.88 -9.66 -19.42
N VAL A 102 -2.40 -9.18 -18.29
CA VAL A 102 -3.18 -7.93 -18.21
C VAL A 102 -2.29 -6.69 -18.26
N ASN A 103 -1.08 -6.76 -17.71
CA ASN A 103 -0.18 -5.60 -17.63
C ASN A 103 0.55 -5.28 -18.95
N VAL A 104 0.55 -6.19 -19.92
CA VAL A 104 1.18 -5.99 -21.24
C VAL A 104 0.09 -5.95 -22.32
N PRO A 105 -0.27 -4.76 -22.83
CA PRO A 105 -1.34 -4.61 -23.83
C PRO A 105 -1.13 -5.50 -25.05
N GLY A 106 -2.19 -6.21 -25.45
CA GLY A 106 -2.20 -7.08 -26.63
C GLY A 106 -1.42 -8.39 -26.47
N LEU A 107 -0.73 -8.65 -25.34
CA LEU A 107 -0.01 -9.90 -25.11
C LEU A 107 -0.95 -11.10 -25.11
N VAL A 108 -2.15 -10.95 -24.56
CA VAL A 108 -3.15 -12.04 -24.45
C VAL A 108 -3.62 -12.58 -25.80
N ASP A 109 -3.47 -11.80 -26.87
CA ASP A 109 -3.89 -12.16 -28.23
C ASP A 109 -2.74 -12.68 -29.08
N GLN A 110 -1.50 -12.62 -28.58
CA GLN A 110 -0.35 -13.17 -29.28
C GLN A 110 -0.37 -14.70 -29.24
N PRO A 111 -0.05 -15.38 -30.35
CA PRO A 111 0.08 -16.83 -30.39
C PRO A 111 1.06 -17.39 -29.35
N GLU A 112 2.11 -16.63 -29.01
CA GLU A 112 3.11 -16.96 -28.00
C GLU A 112 2.51 -17.09 -26.61
N ALA A 113 1.46 -16.33 -26.28
CA ALA A 113 0.82 -16.41 -24.96
C ALA A 113 0.24 -17.80 -24.69
N GLN A 114 -0.29 -18.47 -25.72
CA GLN A 114 -0.80 -19.84 -25.60
C GLN A 114 0.28 -20.88 -25.32
N LYS A 115 1.55 -20.57 -25.63
CA LYS A 115 2.69 -21.45 -25.35
C LYS A 115 3.27 -21.23 -23.95
N LEU A 116 3.12 -20.03 -23.40
CA LEU A 116 3.76 -19.57 -22.18
C LEU A 116 2.85 -19.60 -20.94
N PHE A 117 1.53 -19.51 -21.14
CA PHE A 117 0.56 -19.38 -20.07
C PHE A 117 -0.50 -20.47 -20.11
N GLN A 118 -1.05 -20.80 -18.94
CA GLN A 118 -2.11 -21.79 -18.86
C GLN A 118 -3.41 -21.28 -19.50
N PRO A 119 -4.24 -22.16 -20.11
CA PRO A 119 -5.46 -21.74 -20.80
C PRO A 119 -6.47 -21.01 -19.90
N ASP A 120 -6.56 -21.41 -18.63
CA ASP A 120 -7.43 -20.79 -17.63
C ASP A 120 -6.93 -19.39 -17.21
N ALA A 121 -5.62 -19.19 -17.12
CA ALA A 121 -5.02 -17.88 -16.89
C ALA A 121 -5.26 -16.93 -18.07
N ILE A 122 -5.15 -17.42 -19.32
CA ILE A 122 -5.48 -16.65 -20.52
C ILE A 122 -6.96 -16.28 -20.54
N ALA A 123 -7.85 -17.26 -20.31
CA ALA A 123 -9.30 -17.02 -20.26
C ALA A 123 -9.65 -16.01 -19.16
N ARG A 124 -9.00 -16.09 -18.00
CA ARG A 124 -9.19 -15.13 -16.91
C ARG A 124 -8.69 -13.74 -17.27
N ALA A 125 -7.54 -13.62 -17.94
CA ALA A 125 -7.01 -12.33 -18.38
C ALA A 125 -7.95 -11.67 -19.40
N LYS A 126 -8.43 -12.41 -20.40
CA LYS A 126 -9.42 -11.93 -21.40
C LYS A 126 -10.76 -11.51 -20.80
N PHE A 127 -11.10 -12.01 -19.62
CA PHE A 127 -12.30 -11.55 -18.91
C PHE A 127 -12.11 -10.17 -18.26
N TYR A 128 -10.88 -9.77 -17.94
CA TYR A 128 -10.60 -8.50 -17.25
C TYR A 128 -10.38 -7.31 -18.17
N ILE A 129 -10.03 -7.54 -19.45
CA ILE A 129 -9.75 -6.51 -20.46
C ILE A 129 -10.76 -6.56 -21.59
#